data_AF-U5QPK9-F1
#
_entry.id   AF-U5QPK9-F1
#
_cell.length_a   1.000
_cell.length_b   1.000
_cell.length_c   1.000
_cell.angle_alpha   90.00
_cell.angle_beta   90.00
_cell.angle_gamma   90.00
#
_symmetry.space_group_name_H-M   'P 1'
#
loop_
_entity.id
_entity.type
_entity.pdbx_description
1 polymer ?
#
loop_
_entity_poly.entity_id
_entity_poly.type
_entity_poly.pdbx_seq_one_letter_code
_entity_poly.pdbx_strand_id
1 'polypeptide(L)' 'MTDALIQAIRTRNLDQAERAVARLRTRMSTERVASLIVTAIEKLAWEEGDTPAAMWLLKNTP' A
#
# COMPACT_ATOMS: atom_id res chain seq x y z
N MET A 1 -6.02 6.99 9.23
CA MET A 1 -4.53 6.83 9.26
C MET A 1 -4.07 5.93 8.13
N THR A 2 -4.72 4.79 7.94
CA THR A 2 -4.57 3.93 6.76
C THR A 2 -4.85 4.68 5.45
N ASP A 3 -5.75 5.67 5.48
CA ASP A 3 -6.10 6.51 4.32
C ASP A 3 -4.93 7.31 3.76
N ALA A 4 -3.99 7.74 4.62
CA ALA A 4 -2.80 8.47 4.17
C ALA A 4 -1.84 7.57 3.40
N LEU A 5 -1.73 6.30 3.80
CA LEU A 5 -0.94 5.30 3.06
C LEU A 5 -1.62 4.95 1.74
N ILE A 6 -2.93 4.69 1.75
CA ILE A 6 -3.71 4.39 0.54
C ILE A 6 -3.61 5.54 -0.46
N GLN A 7 -3.79 6.78 -0.01
CA GLN A 7 -3.70 7.96 -0.87
C GLN A 7 -2.28 8.16 -1.42
N ALA A 8 -1.24 7.90 -0.61
CA ALA A 8 0.14 7.96 -1.07
C ALA A 8 0.46 6.90 -2.15
N ILE A 9 -0.03 5.66 -1.96
CA ILE A 9 0.13 4.59 -2.96
C ILE A 9 -0.64 4.95 -4.23
N ARG A 10 -1.90 5.40 -4.11
CA ARG A 10 -2.74 5.83 -5.25
C ARG A 10 -2.07 6.91 -6.08
N THR A 11 -1.53 7.93 -5.41
CA THR A 11 -0.84 9.06 -6.05
C THR A 11 0.61 8.74 -6.46
N ARG A 12 1.08 7.51 -6.20
CA ARG A 12 2.46 7.06 -6.44
C ARG A 12 3.50 8.00 -5.81
N ASN A 13 3.12 8.64 -4.70
CA ASN A 13 3.98 9.58 -3.99
C ASN A 13 4.83 8.82 -2.96
N LEU A 14 6.07 8.50 -3.35
CA LEU A 14 7.00 7.72 -2.55
C LEU A 14 7.29 8.37 -1.18
N ASP A 15 7.56 9.68 -1.16
CA ASP A 15 7.87 10.41 0.08
C ASP A 15 6.72 10.39 1.09
N GLN A 16 5.48 10.44 0.60
CA GLN A 16 4.30 10.34 1.48
C GLN A 16 4.10 8.90 1.96
N ALA A 17 4.35 7.91 1.10
CA ALA A 17 4.23 6.50 1.44
C ALA A 17 5.26 6.12 2.51
N GLU A 18 6.52 6.54 2.35
CA GLU A 18 7.59 6.31 3.34
C GLU A 18 7.25 6.92 4.70
N ARG A 19 6.78 8.17 4.72
CA ARG A 19 6.35 8.84 5.96
C ARG A 19 5.14 8.15 6.61
N ALA A 20 4.20 7.64 5.82
CA ALA A 20 3.07 6.88 6.32
C ALA A 20 3.53 5.54 6.93
N VAL A 21 4.38 4.79 6.23
CA VAL A 21 4.96 3.51 6.70
C VAL A 21 5.79 3.71 7.96
N ALA A 22 6.68 4.71 8.00
CA ALA A 22 7.49 5.00 9.17
C ALA A 22 6.63 5.24 10.41
N ARG A 23 5.54 6.02 10.27
CA ARG A 23 4.58 6.25 11.35
C ARG A 23 3.85 4.98 11.77
N LEU A 24 3.43 4.15 10.83
CA LEU A 24 2.73 2.89 11.15
C LEU A 24 3.63 1.89 11.89
N ARG A 25 4.91 1.82 11.52
CA ARG A 25 5.90 0.96 12.20
C ARG A 25 6.18 1.35 13.66
N THR A 26 5.89 2.59 14.06
CA THR A 26 5.98 2.98 15.48
C THR A 26 4.87 2.38 16.35
N ARG A 27 3.80 1.87 15.74
CA ARG A 27 2.58 1.41 16.44
C ARG A 27 2.20 -0.03 16.13
N MET A 28 2.82 -0.66 15.14
CA MET A 28 2.43 -1.97 14.62
C MET A 28 3.68 -2.77 14.21
N SER A 29 3.57 -4.10 14.21
CA SER A 29 4.63 -4.98 13.71
C SER A 29 4.84 -4.81 12.21
N THR A 30 6.03 -5.17 11.74
CA THR A 30 6.38 -5.11 10.31
C THR A 30 5.43 -5.96 9.46
N GLU A 31 5.02 -7.16 9.92
CA GLU A 31 4.08 -8.00 9.17
C GLU A 31 2.72 -7.32 9.02
N ARG A 32 2.24 -6.66 10.09
CA ARG A 32 0.96 -5.95 10.09
C ARG A 32 0.98 -4.77 9.12
N VAL A 33 2.10 -4.04 9.06
CA VAL A 33 2.29 -2.94 8.10
C VAL A 33 2.37 -3.47 6.66
N ALA A 34 3.10 -4.57 6.42
CA ALA A 34 3.18 -5.20 5.11
C ALA A 34 1.79 -5.67 4.62
N SER A 35 1.00 -6.30 5.49
CA SER A 35 -0.38 -6.69 5.18
C SER A 35 -1.24 -5.48 4.78
N LEU A 36 -1.14 -4.36 5.50
CA LEU A 36 -1.87 -3.12 5.15
C LEU A 36 -1.47 -2.56 3.78
N ILE A 37 -0.18 -2.63 3.44
CA ILE A 37 0.32 -2.20 2.12
C ILE A 37 -0.27 -3.09 1.02
N VAL A 38 -0.23 -4.41 1.19
CA VAL A 38 -0.78 -5.35 0.21
C VAL A 38 -2.28 -5.12 0.03
N THR A 39 -3.05 -5.01 1.11
CA THR A 39 -4.49 -4.71 1.03
C THR A 39 -4.78 -3.37 0.33
N ALA A 40 -3.95 -2.35 0.54
CA ALA A 40 -4.11 -1.08 -0.17
C ALA A 40 -3.87 -1.23 -1.69
N ILE A 41 -2.91 -2.06 -2.08
CA ILE A 41 -2.62 -2.34 -3.50
C ILE A 41 -3.72 -3.21 -4.11
N GLU A 42 -4.24 -4.21 -3.40
CA GLU A 42 -5.38 -5.02 -3.84
C GLU A 42 -6.62 -4.17 -4.09
N LYS A 43 -6.90 -3.22 -3.20
CA LYS A 43 -8.00 -2.27 -3.39
C LYS A 43 -7.83 -1.46 -4.68
N LEU A 44 -6.63 -0.94 -4.93
CA LEU A 44 -6.34 -0.21 -6.16
C LEU A 44 -6.52 -1.08 -7.40
N ALA A 45 -6.04 -2.32 -7.36
CA ALA A 45 -6.14 -3.26 -8.47
C ALA A 45 -7.57 -3.67 -8.79
N TRP A 46 -8.35 -4.07 -7.77
CA TRP A 46 -9.63 -4.75 -7.96
C TRP A 46 -10.84 -3.85 -7.83
N GLU A 47 -10.81 -2.84 -6.95
CA GLU A 47 -11.93 -1.91 -6.79
C GLU A 47 -11.79 -0.70 -7.71
N GLU A 48 -10.57 -0.22 -7.96
CA GLU A 48 -10.32 1.00 -8.73
C GLU A 48 -9.79 0.73 -10.15
N GLY A 49 -9.50 -0.53 -10.50
CA GLY A 49 -9.03 -0.92 -11.83
C GLY A 49 -7.61 -0.45 -12.19
N ASP A 50 -6.77 -0.15 -11.17
CA ASP A 50 -5.40 0.29 -11.38
C ASP A 50 -4.55 -0.86 -11.95
N THR A 51 -4.32 -0.81 -13.27
CA THR A 51 -3.58 -1.84 -14.00
C THR A 51 -2.13 -2.00 -13.49
N PRO A 52 -1.37 -0.93 -13.22
CA PRO A 52 -0.06 -1.07 -12.58
C PRO A 52 -0.08 -1.80 -11.24
N ALA A 53 -1.06 -1.53 -10.37
CA ALA A 53 -1.22 -2.23 -9.10
C ALA A 53 -1.51 -3.73 -9.32
N ALA A 54 -2.42 -4.06 -10.23
CA ALA A 54 -2.73 -5.44 -10.59
C ALA A 54 -1.50 -6.18 -11.14
N MET A 55 -0.74 -5.55 -12.04
CA MET A 55 0.50 -6.11 -12.59
C MET A 55 1.58 -6.31 -11.54
N TRP A 56 1.66 -5.42 -10.55
CA TRP A 56 2.58 -5.59 -9.44
C TRP A 56 2.18 -6.79 -8.57
N LEU A 57 0.89 -6.95 -8.24
CA LEU A 57 0.39 -8.10 -7.49
C LEU A 57 0.73 -9.41 -8.22
N LEU A 58 0.36 -9.52 -9.50
CA LEU A 58 0.64 -10.71 -10.32
C LEU A 58 2.12 -11.12 -10.37
N LYS A 59 3.05 -10.17 -10.15
CA LYS A 59 4.50 -10.43 -10.12
C LYS A 59 5.04 -10.77 -8.72
N ASN A 60 4.35 -10.36 -7.66
CA ASN A 60 4.89 -10.35 -6.29
C ASN A 60 4.04 -11.13 -5.28
N THR A 61 2.83 -11.59 -5.65
CA THR A 61 2.06 -12.56 -4.87
C THR A 61 2.22 -13.96 -5.51
N PRO A 62 2.62 -14.98 -4.74
CA PRO A 62 2.77 -16.36 -5.23
C PRO A 62 1.43 -17.01 -5.59
#